data_AF-A0A4D0PX49-F1
#
_entry.id   AF-A0A4D0PX49-F1
#
_cell.length_a   1.000
_cell.length_b   1.000
_cell.length_c   1.000
_cell.angle_alpha   90.00
_cell.angle_beta   90.00
_cell.angle_gamma   90.00
#
_symmetry.space_group_name_H-M   'P 1'
#
loop_
_entity.id
_entity.type
_entity.pdbx_description
1 polymer ?
#
loop_
_entity_poly.entity_id
_entity_poly.type
_entity_poly.pdbx_seq_one_letter_code
_entity_poly.pdbx_strand_id
1 'polypeptide(L)'
;MLSAMSWGLYQLLPSLYALFLISLLGPLVIFLLFRMIRTSYVKQVAISVAKKVKYKSLTRYVLLSVCISTVVNLLTISPLRNSDSFVTEGQWLTFKSIIALLILCGVVLAINLFFLRFSKRYAFLGRLFLQEIDLFFSSENALSTFFAKPLWLRLFILLVIEVMWITLVSVLATLVEWRIWFEAYFLLCYVPCLIYYFFYCRFLWHNDFMMACDMYFRWGHFNK
;
A
#
# COMPACT_ATOMS: atom_id res chain seq x y z
N MET A 1 -9.43 -36.32 -50.35
CA MET A 1 -8.98 -35.39 -49.29
C MET A 1 -9.92 -34.21 -49.06
N LEU A 2 -10.74 -33.76 -50.04
CA LEU A 2 -11.70 -32.65 -49.85
C LEU A 2 -12.94 -32.98 -48.97
N SER A 3 -13.37 -34.25 -48.87
CA SER A 3 -14.56 -34.62 -48.09
C SER A 3 -14.33 -34.60 -46.56
N ALA A 4 -13.12 -34.96 -46.11
CA ALA A 4 -12.77 -34.96 -44.68
C ALA A 4 -12.64 -33.54 -44.10
N MET A 5 -12.18 -32.57 -44.90
CA MET A 5 -12.13 -31.15 -44.51
C MET A 5 -13.53 -30.54 -44.36
N SER A 6 -14.49 -30.97 -45.19
CA SER A 6 -15.88 -30.48 -45.10
C SER A 6 -16.58 -30.93 -43.81
N TRP A 7 -16.36 -32.17 -43.37
CA TRP A 7 -16.96 -32.71 -42.14
C TRP A 7 -16.40 -32.09 -40.86
N GLY A 8 -15.09 -31.79 -40.82
CA GLY A 8 -14.47 -31.08 -39.70
C GLY A 8 -14.99 -29.65 -39.54
N LEU A 9 -15.26 -28.95 -40.64
CA LEU A 9 -15.86 -27.61 -40.64
C LEU A 9 -17.31 -27.61 -40.16
N TYR A 10 -18.10 -28.63 -40.48
CA TYR A 10 -19.49 -28.78 -40.00
C TYR A 10 -19.57 -29.10 -38.50
N GLN A 11 -18.55 -29.76 -37.91
CA GLN A 11 -18.48 -29.98 -36.46
C GLN A 11 -18.00 -28.74 -35.68
N LEU A 12 -17.22 -27.85 -36.30
CA LEU A 12 -16.74 -26.60 -35.70
C LEU A 12 -17.76 -25.46 -35.77
N LEU A 13 -18.65 -25.46 -36.77
CA LEU A 13 -19.71 -24.45 -36.91
C LEU A 13 -20.57 -24.29 -35.63
N PRO A 14 -21.12 -25.38 -35.03
CA PRO A 14 -21.93 -25.28 -33.81
C PRO A 14 -21.17 -24.71 -32.62
N SER A 15 -19.88 -25.04 -32.49
CA SER A 15 -18.98 -24.52 -31.45
C SER A 15 -18.73 -23.02 -31.61
N LEU A 16 -18.47 -22.56 -32.84
CA LEU A 16 -18.27 -21.14 -33.14
C LEU A 16 -19.55 -20.31 -32.96
N TYR A 17 -20.71 -20.85 -33.34
CA TYR A 17 -22.01 -20.23 -33.07
C TYR A 17 -22.31 -20.14 -31.57
N ALA A 18 -21.99 -21.18 -30.79
CA ALA A 18 -22.14 -21.17 -29.34
C ALA A 18 -21.21 -20.11 -28.68
N LEU A 19 -19.95 -20.02 -29.11
CA LEU A 19 -19.02 -18.99 -28.61
C LEU A 19 -19.46 -17.58 -28.97
N PHE A 20 -20.01 -17.36 -30.17
CA PHE A 20 -20.54 -16.07 -30.59
C PHE A 20 -21.79 -15.68 -29.76
N LEU A 21 -22.71 -16.62 -29.52
CA LEU A 21 -23.87 -16.42 -28.66
C LEU A 21 -23.47 -16.12 -27.20
N ILE A 22 -22.47 -16.83 -26.65
CA ILE A 22 -21.95 -16.58 -25.31
C ILE A 22 -21.26 -15.21 -25.24
N SER A 23 -20.53 -14.81 -26.27
CA SER A 23 -19.88 -13.49 -26.35
C SER A 23 -20.89 -12.34 -26.42
N LEU A 24 -22.01 -12.54 -27.12
CA LEU A 24 -23.07 -11.53 -27.26
C LEU A 24 -23.99 -11.47 -26.03
N LEU A 25 -24.44 -12.62 -25.53
CA LEU A 25 -25.39 -12.70 -24.41
C LEU A 25 -24.71 -12.64 -23.04
N GLY A 26 -23.47 -13.12 -22.92
CA GLY A 26 -22.72 -13.14 -21.67
C GLY A 26 -22.62 -11.77 -21.00
N PRO A 27 -22.16 -10.71 -21.70
CA PRO A 27 -22.11 -9.37 -21.15
C PRO A 27 -23.48 -8.85 -20.71
N LEU A 28 -24.53 -9.21 -21.46
CA LEU A 28 -25.91 -8.81 -21.19
C LEU A 28 -26.48 -9.48 -19.94
N VAL A 29 -26.25 -10.78 -19.79
CA VAL A 29 -26.64 -11.56 -18.61
C VAL A 29 -25.87 -11.11 -17.38
N ILE A 30 -24.55 -10.89 -17.50
CA ILE A 30 -23.72 -10.35 -16.41
C ILE A 30 -24.23 -8.97 -16.01
N PHE A 31 -24.50 -8.08 -16.96
CA PHE A 31 -25.02 -6.74 -16.69
C PHE A 31 -26.38 -6.79 -15.96
N LEU A 32 -27.31 -7.65 -16.40
CA LEU A 32 -28.63 -7.79 -15.77
C LEU A 32 -28.54 -8.37 -14.35
N LEU A 33 -27.70 -9.39 -14.15
CA LEU A 33 -27.44 -9.96 -12.83
C LEU A 33 -26.86 -8.92 -11.88
N PHE A 34 -25.82 -8.19 -12.30
CA PHE A 34 -25.25 -7.11 -11.50
C PHE A 34 -26.25 -5.99 -11.24
N ARG A 35 -27.11 -5.64 -12.20
CA ARG A 35 -28.15 -4.62 -12.03
C ARG A 35 -29.20 -5.04 -10.99
N MET A 36 -29.64 -6.31 -11.00
CA MET A 36 -30.58 -6.82 -9.98
C MET A 36 -29.91 -6.89 -8.61
N ILE A 37 -28.73 -7.51 -8.53
CA ILE A 37 -27.96 -7.64 -7.27
C ILE A 37 -27.65 -6.27 -6.68
N ARG A 38 -27.33 -5.26 -7.51
CA ARG A 38 -27.04 -3.90 -7.05
C ARG A 38 -28.16 -3.32 -6.19
N THR A 39 -29.43 -3.52 -6.56
CA THR A 39 -30.54 -2.95 -5.79
C THR A 39 -30.68 -3.59 -4.41
N SER A 40 -30.55 -4.91 -4.33
CA SER A 40 -30.54 -5.66 -3.06
C SER A 40 -29.31 -5.37 -2.24
N TYR A 41 -28.14 -5.27 -2.87
CA TYR A 41 -26.87 -4.93 -2.23
C TYR A 41 -26.89 -3.51 -1.68
N VAL A 42 -27.39 -2.52 -2.42
CA VAL A 42 -27.53 -1.13 -1.92
C VAL A 42 -28.46 -1.07 -0.73
N LYS A 43 -29.59 -1.82 -0.74
CA LYS A 43 -30.49 -1.91 0.41
C LYS A 43 -29.84 -2.61 1.60
N GLN A 44 -29.13 -3.72 1.39
CA GLN A 44 -28.42 -4.43 2.46
C GLN A 44 -27.25 -3.63 3.03
N VAL A 45 -26.51 -2.91 2.19
CA VAL A 45 -25.47 -1.96 2.60
C VAL A 45 -26.11 -0.88 3.46
N ALA A 46 -27.18 -0.22 2.99
CA ALA A 46 -27.88 0.80 3.76
C ALA A 46 -28.43 0.30 5.11
N ILE A 47 -28.85 -0.97 5.20
CA ILE A 47 -29.32 -1.59 6.45
C ILE A 47 -28.14 -2.00 7.36
N SER A 48 -27.04 -2.51 6.79
CA SER A 48 -25.81 -2.90 7.52
C SER A 48 -25.00 -1.70 8.06
N VAL A 49 -25.26 -0.51 7.50
CA VAL A 49 -24.76 0.81 7.93
C VAL A 49 -25.37 1.27 9.26
N ALA A 50 -26.19 0.44 9.90
CA ALA A 50 -26.65 0.65 11.27
C ALA A 50 -25.45 0.68 12.27
N LYS A 51 -24.86 1.87 12.37
CA LYS A 51 -24.03 2.45 13.43
C LYS A 51 -23.04 1.49 14.09
N LYS A 52 -21.86 1.34 13.48
CA LYS A 52 -20.65 0.98 14.22
C LYS A 52 -19.47 1.80 13.73
N VAL A 53 -19.07 2.79 14.53
CA VAL A 53 -17.76 3.45 14.39
C VAL A 53 -16.69 2.39 14.64
N LYS A 54 -16.03 1.94 13.57
CA LYS A 54 -15.04 0.85 13.63
C LYS A 54 -13.63 1.38 13.90
N TYR A 55 -13.33 2.60 13.45
CA TYR A 55 -11.99 3.19 13.56
C TYR A 55 -12.03 4.52 14.31
N LYS A 56 -11.45 4.54 15.53
CA LYS A 56 -11.41 5.73 16.39
C LYS A 56 -10.34 6.76 16.04
N SER A 57 -9.27 6.39 15.32
CA SER A 57 -8.17 7.33 15.01
C SER A 57 -7.42 6.97 13.74
N LEU A 58 -7.07 8.00 12.96
CA LEU A 58 -6.23 7.88 11.76
C LEU A 58 -4.86 7.27 12.09
N THR A 59 -4.29 7.63 13.24
CA THR A 59 -2.97 7.16 13.67
C THR A 59 -2.90 5.64 13.79
N ARG A 60 -3.90 5.02 14.44
CA ARG A 60 -3.95 3.56 14.58
C ARG A 60 -4.17 2.87 13.24
N TYR A 61 -4.98 3.47 12.37
CA TYR A 61 -5.22 2.95 11.02
C TYR A 61 -3.96 2.98 10.15
N VAL A 62 -3.22 4.09 10.19
CA VAL A 62 -1.92 4.23 9.51
C VAL A 62 -0.91 3.26 10.11
N LEU A 63 -0.81 3.17 11.44
CA LEU A 63 0.14 2.28 12.12
C LEU A 63 -0.06 0.82 11.69
N LEU A 64 -1.30 0.32 11.68
CA LEU A 64 -1.59 -1.04 11.21
C LEU A 64 -1.15 -1.26 9.76
N SER A 65 -1.39 -0.28 8.88
CA SER A 65 -0.97 -0.39 7.48
C SER A 65 0.55 -0.39 7.31
N VAL A 66 1.26 0.40 8.12
CA VAL A 66 2.71 0.46 8.14
C VAL A 66 3.28 -0.85 8.69
N CYS A 67 2.70 -1.40 9.77
CA CYS A 67 3.11 -2.70 10.31
C CYS A 67 2.96 -3.83 9.28
N ILE A 68 1.83 -3.90 8.57
CA ILE A 68 1.62 -4.89 7.51
C ILE A 68 2.66 -4.71 6.40
N SER A 69 2.87 -3.47 5.95
CA SER A 69 3.89 -3.15 4.94
C SER A 69 5.30 -3.55 5.40
N THR A 70 5.66 -3.32 6.66
CA THR A 70 6.97 -3.72 7.20
C THR A 70 7.15 -5.22 7.24
N VAL A 71 6.11 -5.98 7.59
CA VAL A 71 6.16 -7.46 7.58
C VAL A 71 6.35 -7.98 6.15
N VAL A 72 5.61 -7.44 5.18
CA VAL A 72 5.76 -7.80 3.76
C VAL A 72 7.16 -7.47 3.25
N ASN A 73 7.69 -6.30 3.61
CA ASN A 73 9.06 -5.91 3.25
C ASN A 73 10.09 -6.87 3.86
N LEU A 74 9.94 -7.27 5.13
CA LEU A 74 10.84 -8.20 5.79
C LEU A 74 10.85 -9.57 5.07
N LEU A 75 9.67 -10.09 4.73
CA LEU A 75 9.51 -11.34 3.99
C LEU A 75 10.16 -11.27 2.60
N THR A 76 10.06 -10.13 1.93
CA THR A 76 10.65 -9.91 0.60
C THR A 76 12.17 -9.82 0.66
N ILE A 77 12.72 -9.31 1.76
CA ILE A 77 14.16 -9.05 1.93
C ILE A 77 14.89 -10.27 2.51
N SER A 78 14.20 -11.14 3.25
CA SER A 78 14.74 -12.38 3.82
C SER A 78 15.65 -13.20 2.87
N PRO A 79 15.31 -13.42 1.58
CA PRO A 79 16.19 -14.17 0.66
C PRO A 79 17.52 -13.49 0.34
N LEU A 80 17.64 -12.15 0.47
CA LEU A 80 18.88 -11.41 0.19
C LEU A 80 20.02 -11.70 1.18
N ARG A 81 19.69 -12.29 2.33
CA ARG A 81 20.65 -12.72 3.36
C ARG A 81 21.78 -13.60 2.80
N ASN A 82 21.48 -14.43 1.80
CA ASN A 82 22.41 -15.44 1.30
C ASN A 82 23.37 -14.92 0.21
N SER A 83 23.34 -13.63 -0.10
CA SER A 83 24.22 -13.06 -1.13
C SER A 83 25.57 -12.61 -0.56
N ASP A 84 26.65 -12.75 -1.33
CA ASP A 84 28.05 -12.47 -0.93
C ASP A 84 28.32 -11.00 -0.51
N SER A 85 27.33 -10.13 -0.65
CA SER A 85 27.40 -8.74 -0.16
C SER A 85 26.92 -8.59 1.29
N PHE A 86 26.18 -9.59 1.80
CA PHE A 86 25.58 -9.61 3.15
C PHE A 86 25.97 -10.84 3.98
N VAL A 87 26.74 -11.79 3.43
CA VAL A 87 27.40 -12.85 4.20
C VAL A 87 28.55 -12.21 4.99
N THR A 88 28.20 -11.62 6.13
CA THR A 88 29.17 -11.03 7.06
C THR A 88 29.57 -12.08 8.10
N GLU A 89 30.75 -12.67 7.92
CA GLU A 89 31.48 -13.46 8.93
C GLU A 89 31.94 -12.54 10.10
N GLY A 90 31.01 -11.84 10.75
CA GLY A 90 31.29 -10.97 11.90
C GLY A 90 31.83 -9.57 11.59
N GLN A 91 32.12 -9.23 10.33
CA GLN A 91 32.59 -7.89 9.95
C GLN A 91 31.47 -6.98 9.43
N TRP A 92 30.73 -6.36 10.36
CA TRP A 92 29.59 -5.48 10.03
C TRP A 92 30.00 -4.11 9.46
N LEU A 93 31.24 -3.67 9.70
CA LEU A 93 31.79 -2.35 9.33
C LEU A 93 32.50 -2.30 7.96
N THR A 94 32.14 -3.18 7.02
CA THR A 94 32.74 -3.13 5.68
C THR A 94 32.07 -2.02 4.85
N PHE A 95 32.83 -1.18 4.14
CA PHE A 95 32.25 -0.16 3.25
C PHE A 95 31.24 -0.75 2.26
N LYS A 96 31.50 -1.97 1.75
CA LYS A 96 30.59 -2.72 0.88
C LYS A 96 29.24 -2.99 1.54
N SER A 97 29.19 -3.40 2.81
CA SER A 97 27.93 -3.70 3.51
C SER A 97 27.13 -2.44 3.82
N ILE A 98 27.79 -1.34 4.20
CA ILE A 98 27.14 -0.05 4.46
C ILE A 98 26.48 0.48 3.18
N ILE A 99 27.20 0.47 2.06
CA ILE A 99 26.66 0.92 0.76
C ILE A 99 25.50 0.02 0.31
N ALA A 100 25.66 -1.31 0.42
CA ALA A 100 24.62 -2.26 0.04
C ALA A 100 23.34 -2.06 0.88
N LEU A 101 23.49 -1.80 2.18
CA LEU A 101 22.36 -1.55 3.08
C LEU A 101 21.66 -0.22 2.79
N LEU A 102 22.44 0.83 2.51
CA LEU A 102 21.90 2.14 2.11
C LEU A 102 21.05 2.01 0.83
N ILE A 103 21.55 1.29 -0.17
CA ILE A 103 20.82 1.04 -1.42
C ILE A 103 19.55 0.23 -1.12
N LEU A 104 19.64 -0.81 -0.30
CA LEU A 104 18.50 -1.64 0.07
C LEU A 104 17.41 -0.82 0.79
N CYS A 105 17.77 -0.03 1.81
CA CYS A 105 16.84 0.88 2.50
C CYS A 105 16.18 1.86 1.52
N GLY A 106 16.97 2.45 0.62
CA GLY A 106 16.50 3.39 -0.40
C GLY A 106 15.49 2.76 -1.37
N VAL A 107 15.77 1.55 -1.88
CA VAL A 107 14.87 0.81 -2.78
C VAL A 107 13.57 0.43 -2.07
N VAL A 108 13.65 -0.10 -0.85
CA VAL A 108 12.47 -0.48 -0.05
C VAL A 108 11.60 0.75 0.22
N LEU A 109 12.20 1.87 0.61
CA LEU A 109 11.48 3.12 0.80
C LEU A 109 10.84 3.62 -0.51
N ALA A 110 11.55 3.57 -1.64
CA ALA A 110 11.03 4.00 -2.92
C ALA A 110 9.80 3.20 -3.35
N ILE A 111 9.84 1.87 -3.19
CA ILE A 111 8.71 0.97 -3.46
C ILE A 111 7.52 1.32 -2.56
N ASN A 112 7.76 1.52 -1.26
CA ASN A 112 6.70 1.90 -0.31
C ASN A 112 6.07 3.26 -0.67
N LEU A 113 6.89 4.26 -1.03
CA LEU A 113 6.40 5.57 -1.46
C LEU A 113 5.62 5.49 -2.79
N PHE A 114 6.03 4.60 -3.70
CA PHE A 114 5.32 4.35 -4.94
C PHE A 114 3.90 3.81 -4.68
N PHE A 115 3.76 2.84 -3.78
CA PHE A 115 2.45 2.31 -3.38
C PHE A 115 1.56 3.35 -2.67
N LEU A 116 2.16 4.32 -1.96
CA LEU A 116 1.39 5.42 -1.37
C LEU A 116 0.82 6.40 -2.39
N ARG A 117 1.29 6.41 -3.64
CA ARG A 117 0.77 7.31 -4.67
C ARG A 117 -0.70 7.06 -5.01
N PHE A 118 -1.22 5.87 -4.73
CA PHE A 118 -2.63 5.54 -4.91
C PHE A 118 -3.48 6.23 -3.85
N SER A 119 -4.22 7.27 -4.24
CA SER A 119 -5.08 8.04 -3.34
C SER A 119 -6.19 7.16 -2.75
N LYS A 120 -6.50 7.37 -1.46
CA LYS A 120 -7.56 6.62 -0.77
C LYS A 120 -8.84 7.44 -0.55
N ARG A 121 -8.97 8.57 -1.25
CA ARG A 121 -10.09 9.53 -1.14
C ARG A 121 -11.46 8.86 -1.22
N TYR A 122 -11.71 8.07 -2.27
CA TYR A 122 -12.99 7.40 -2.45
C TYR A 122 -13.25 6.28 -1.44
N ALA A 123 -12.18 5.62 -0.95
CA ALA A 123 -12.30 4.64 0.11
C ALA A 123 -12.70 5.31 1.44
N PHE A 124 -12.13 6.47 1.77
CA PHE A 124 -12.54 7.25 2.93
C PHE A 124 -13.96 7.81 2.78
N LEU A 125 -14.31 8.34 1.60
CA LEU A 125 -15.65 8.84 1.32
C LEU A 125 -16.72 7.76 1.48
N GLY A 126 -16.48 6.56 0.96
CA GLY A 126 -17.35 5.40 1.15
C GLY A 126 -17.54 5.08 2.63
N ARG A 127 -16.44 4.99 3.40
CA ARG A 127 -16.51 4.71 4.84
C ARG A 127 -17.22 5.80 5.65
N LEU A 128 -17.13 7.05 5.21
CA LEU A 128 -17.83 8.18 5.80
C LEU A 128 -19.34 8.10 5.55
N PHE A 129 -19.77 7.75 4.33
CA PHE A 129 -21.18 7.47 4.01
C PHE A 129 -21.73 6.27 4.80
N LEU A 130 -20.90 5.25 5.02
CA LEU A 130 -21.24 4.08 5.82
C LEU A 130 -21.19 4.34 7.34
N GLN A 131 -20.90 5.57 7.78
CA GLN A 131 -20.75 5.94 9.21
C GLN A 131 -19.75 5.04 9.97
N GLU A 132 -18.76 4.47 9.29
CA GLU A 132 -17.72 3.64 9.91
C GLU A 132 -16.63 4.51 10.58
N ILE A 133 -16.53 5.77 10.16
CA ILE A 133 -15.51 6.74 10.52
C ILE A 133 -16.19 8.07 10.89
N ASP A 134 -15.77 8.66 12.00
CA ASP A 134 -16.26 9.98 12.45
C ASP A 134 -15.51 11.13 11.76
N LEU A 135 -16.12 12.32 11.73
CA LEU A 135 -15.47 13.54 11.22
C LEU A 135 -14.21 13.91 12.03
N PHE A 136 -14.18 13.57 13.33
CA PHE A 136 -13.03 13.78 14.22
C PHE A 136 -11.94 12.69 14.09
N PHE A 137 -12.04 11.82 13.09
CA PHE A 137 -11.12 10.70 12.88
C PHE A 137 -9.67 11.12 12.68
N SER A 138 -9.44 12.31 12.10
CA SER A 138 -8.12 12.87 11.94
C SER A 138 -7.88 14.07 12.84
N SER A 139 -6.89 13.97 13.72
CA SER A 139 -6.36 15.11 14.46
C SER A 139 -5.35 15.91 13.63
N GLU A 140 -5.09 17.16 14.02
CA GLU A 140 -4.11 18.04 13.39
C GLU A 140 -2.73 17.37 13.27
N ASN A 141 -2.06 17.64 12.15
CA ASN A 141 -0.74 17.11 11.86
C ASN A 141 0.35 18.08 12.36
N ALA A 142 1.14 17.63 13.34
CA ALA A 142 2.24 18.42 13.92
C ALA A 142 3.39 18.76 12.93
N LEU A 143 3.51 18.05 11.80
CA LEU A 143 4.62 18.17 10.84
C LEU A 143 4.20 18.75 9.46
N SER A 144 3.05 19.43 9.39
CA SER A 144 2.51 19.97 8.13
C SER A 144 3.49 20.89 7.39
N THR A 145 4.25 21.72 8.12
CA THR A 145 5.24 22.66 7.57
C THR A 145 6.44 21.97 6.93
N PHE A 146 6.88 20.84 7.48
CA PHE A 146 7.96 20.03 6.91
C PHE A 146 7.51 19.33 5.62
N PHE A 147 6.28 18.82 5.61
CA PHE A 147 5.72 18.15 4.42
C PHE A 147 5.27 19.11 3.31
N ALA A 148 5.20 20.41 3.57
CA ALA A 148 5.00 21.43 2.53
C ALA A 148 6.24 21.66 1.65
N LYS A 149 7.44 21.29 2.13
CA LYS A 149 8.70 21.42 1.38
C LYS A 149 8.75 20.44 0.17
N PRO A 150 9.53 20.76 -0.88
CA PRO A 150 9.65 19.88 -2.05
C PRO A 150 10.20 18.49 -1.67
N LEU A 151 9.74 17.48 -2.41
CA LEU A 151 10.05 16.08 -2.12
C LEU A 151 11.56 15.79 -2.13
N TRP A 152 12.29 16.37 -3.08
CA TRP A 152 13.76 16.21 -3.20
C TRP A 152 14.51 16.66 -1.95
N LEU A 153 14.14 17.80 -1.37
CA LEU A 153 14.78 18.32 -0.15
C LEU A 153 14.54 17.38 1.03
N ARG A 154 13.32 16.84 1.16
CA ARG A 154 12.99 15.88 2.22
C ARG A 154 13.79 14.58 2.07
N LEU A 155 13.90 14.05 0.85
CA LEU A 155 14.69 12.86 0.58
C LEU A 155 16.18 13.08 0.82
N PHE A 156 16.70 14.27 0.48
CA PHE A 156 18.11 14.60 0.75
C PHE A 156 18.40 14.64 2.26
N ILE A 157 17.55 15.31 3.05
CA ILE A 157 17.67 15.31 4.52
C ILE A 157 17.60 13.88 5.06
N LEU A 158 16.64 13.09 4.57
CA LEU A 158 16.50 11.69 4.98
C LEU A 158 17.76 10.87 4.65
N LEU A 159 18.34 11.07 3.46
CA LEU A 159 19.56 10.36 3.05
C LEU A 159 20.74 10.70 3.96
N VAL A 160 20.94 11.96 4.32
CA VAL A 160 21.98 12.36 5.27
C VAL A 160 21.76 11.70 6.63
N ILE A 161 20.52 11.72 7.14
CA ILE A 161 20.17 11.07 8.41
C ILE A 161 20.41 9.55 8.33
N GLU A 162 20.02 8.92 7.22
CA GLU A 162 20.15 7.47 7.02
C GLU A 162 21.62 7.03 7.00
N VAL A 163 22.49 7.77 6.28
CA VAL A 163 23.94 7.48 6.26
C VAL A 163 24.54 7.60 7.66
N MET A 164 24.21 8.67 8.38
CA MET A 164 24.67 8.87 9.76
C MET A 164 24.13 7.80 10.72
N TRP A 165 22.90 7.34 10.51
CA TRP A 165 22.28 6.30 11.33
C TRP A 165 22.88 4.92 11.08
N ILE A 166 23.01 4.51 9.81
CA ILE A 166 23.61 3.22 9.45
C ILE A 166 25.04 3.14 9.98
N THR A 167 25.85 4.18 9.79
CA THR A 167 27.23 4.21 10.30
C THR A 167 27.27 4.08 11.82
N LEU A 168 26.39 4.79 12.54
CA LEU A 168 26.27 4.69 14.00
C LEU A 168 25.90 3.26 14.44
N VAL A 169 24.88 2.67 13.81
CA VAL A 169 24.43 1.30 14.11
C VAL A 169 25.51 0.28 13.81
N SER A 170 26.23 0.41 12.69
CA SER A 170 27.34 -0.48 12.34
C SER A 170 28.49 -0.37 13.35
N VAL A 171 28.86 0.84 13.80
CA VAL A 171 29.89 1.03 14.83
C VAL A 171 29.47 0.38 16.15
N LEU A 172 28.23 0.61 16.60
CA LEU A 172 27.72 -0.02 17.83
C LEU A 172 27.69 -1.55 17.72
N ALA A 173 27.27 -2.09 16.58
CA ALA A 173 27.23 -3.53 16.36
C ALA A 173 28.64 -4.16 16.44
N THR A 174 29.66 -3.48 15.92
CA THR A 174 31.06 -3.95 16.03
C THR A 174 31.64 -3.85 17.43
N LEU A 175 31.33 -2.79 18.19
CA LEU A 175 31.83 -2.62 19.56
C LEU A 175 31.26 -3.67 20.52
N VAL A 176 30.03 -4.11 20.28
CA VAL A 176 29.31 -5.10 21.12
C VAL A 176 29.58 -6.54 20.66
N GLU A 177 30.36 -6.74 19.59
CA GLU A 177 30.51 -8.05 18.90
C GLU A 177 29.17 -8.74 18.65
N TRP A 178 28.14 -7.95 18.34
CA TRP A 178 26.78 -8.44 18.42
C TRP A 178 26.47 -9.35 17.22
N ARG A 179 26.22 -10.63 17.49
CA ARG A 179 25.71 -11.59 16.50
C ARG A 179 24.21 -11.41 16.28
N ILE A 180 23.82 -10.36 15.55
CA ILE A 180 22.43 -10.06 15.23
C ILE A 180 22.01 -10.81 13.96
N TRP A 181 20.76 -11.26 13.91
CA TRP A 181 20.14 -11.79 12.69
C TRP A 181 20.02 -10.71 11.62
N PHE A 182 20.29 -11.05 10.35
CA PHE A 182 20.25 -10.10 9.23
C PHE A 182 18.95 -9.26 9.19
N GLU A 183 17.79 -9.87 9.42
CA GLU A 183 16.49 -9.18 9.41
C GLU A 183 16.37 -8.13 10.51
N ALA A 184 16.89 -8.43 11.71
CA ALA A 184 16.88 -7.50 12.83
C ALA A 184 17.87 -6.35 12.60
N TYR A 185 19.03 -6.63 12.02
CA TYR A 185 20.00 -5.60 11.63
C TYR A 185 19.44 -4.66 10.56
N PHE A 186 18.80 -5.23 9.53
CA PHE A 186 18.10 -4.45 8.50
C PHE A 186 17.00 -3.58 9.12
N LEU A 187 16.15 -4.14 9.99
CA LEU A 187 15.05 -3.39 10.59
C LEU A 187 15.55 -2.23 11.46
N LEU A 188 16.66 -2.42 12.18
CA LEU A 188 17.28 -1.38 13.01
C LEU A 188 17.85 -0.24 12.13
N CYS A 189 18.47 -0.61 11.01
CA CYS A 189 18.98 0.39 10.05
C CYS A 189 17.86 1.11 9.31
N TYR A 190 16.75 0.43 9.01
CA TYR A 190 15.60 0.98 8.30
C TYR A 190 14.68 1.88 9.16
N VAL A 191 14.96 2.02 10.47
CA VAL A 191 14.13 2.83 11.39
C VAL A 191 13.88 4.27 10.91
N PRO A 192 14.88 5.06 10.48
CA PRO A 192 14.65 6.44 10.05
C PRO A 192 13.72 6.50 8.82
N CYS A 193 13.92 5.58 7.87
CA CYS A 193 13.06 5.41 6.70
C CYS A 193 11.63 5.02 7.07
N LEU A 194 11.43 4.14 8.06
CA LEU A 194 10.13 3.72 8.56
C LEU A 194 9.39 4.88 9.25
N ILE A 195 10.10 5.65 10.08
CA ILE A 195 9.56 6.84 10.75
C ILE A 195 9.11 7.86 9.71
N TYR A 196 9.95 8.16 8.73
CA TYR A 196 9.59 9.06 7.63
C TYR A 196 8.37 8.57 6.85
N TYR A 197 8.35 7.28 6.50
CA TYR A 197 7.24 6.66 5.79
C TYR A 197 5.91 6.76 6.57
N PHE A 198 5.95 6.52 7.88
CA PHE A 198 4.78 6.64 8.75
C PHE A 198 4.21 8.06 8.75
N PHE A 199 5.07 9.07 8.95
CA PHE A 199 4.62 10.47 8.97
C PHE A 199 4.13 10.93 7.59
N TYR A 200 4.81 10.52 6.52
CA TYR A 200 4.39 10.84 5.16
C TYR A 200 3.04 10.21 4.81
N CYS A 201 2.83 8.94 5.16
CA CYS A 201 1.57 8.23 4.99
C CYS A 201 0.43 8.92 5.75
N ARG A 202 0.67 9.27 7.02
CA ARG A 202 -0.30 10.02 7.84
C ARG A 202 -0.64 11.36 7.20
N PHE A 203 0.34 12.11 6.71
CA PHE A 203 0.12 13.41 6.07
C PHE A 203 -0.74 13.27 4.80
N LEU A 204 -0.40 12.32 3.93
CA LEU A 204 -1.13 12.10 2.69
C LEU A 204 -2.58 11.65 2.95
N TRP A 205 -2.78 10.70 3.86
CA TRP A 205 -4.12 10.20 4.18
C TRP A 205 -4.97 11.21 4.94
N HIS A 206 -4.36 12.09 5.73
CA HIS A 206 -5.05 13.23 6.31
C HIS A 206 -5.62 14.15 5.21
N ASN A 207 -4.81 14.52 4.23
CA ASN A 207 -5.27 15.37 3.12
C ASN A 207 -6.36 14.68 2.29
N ASP A 208 -6.21 13.39 2.02
CA ASP A 208 -7.23 12.59 1.32
C ASP A 208 -8.53 12.50 2.12
N PHE A 209 -8.45 12.38 3.45
CA PHE A 209 -9.60 12.38 4.35
C PHE A 209 -10.30 13.75 4.39
N MET A 210 -9.54 14.84 4.52
CA MET A 210 -10.11 16.20 4.50
C MET A 210 -10.84 16.48 3.19
N MET A 211 -10.29 16.01 2.06
CA MET A 211 -10.98 16.11 0.76
C MET A 211 -12.27 15.25 0.71
N ALA A 212 -12.26 14.07 1.32
CA ALA A 212 -13.47 13.24 1.43
C ALA A 212 -14.54 13.90 2.31
N CYS A 213 -14.16 14.57 3.39
CA CYS A 213 -15.08 15.37 4.21
C CYS A 213 -15.71 16.52 3.42
N ASP A 214 -14.90 17.27 2.65
CA ASP A 214 -15.41 18.34 1.78
C ASP A 214 -16.44 17.80 0.76
N MET A 215 -16.12 16.69 0.08
CA MET A 215 -17.04 16.03 -0.85
C MET A 215 -18.35 15.60 -0.17
N TYR A 216 -18.26 15.07 1.06
CA TYR A 216 -19.43 14.65 1.83
C TYR A 216 -20.32 15.83 2.23
N PHE A 217 -19.74 16.94 2.70
CA PHE A 217 -20.51 18.13 3.04
C PHE A 217 -21.18 18.75 1.80
N ARG A 218 -20.50 18.77 0.66
CA ARG A 218 -21.09 19.21 -0.62
C ARG A 218 -22.28 18.34 -1.02
N TRP A 219 -22.17 17.02 -0.88
CA TRP A 219 -23.29 16.11 -1.11
C TRP A 219 -24.48 16.38 -0.17
N GLY A 220 -24.21 16.60 1.12
CA GLY A 220 -25.25 16.94 2.11
C GLY A 220 -26.01 18.22 1.79
N HIS A 221 -25.38 19.18 1.10
CA HIS A 221 -26.03 20.39 0.62
C HIS A 221 -26.94 20.14 -0.60
N PHE A 222 -26.62 19.18 -1.48
CA PHE A 222 -27.46 18.84 -2.63
C PHE A 222 -28.67 17.97 -2.28
N ASN A 223 -28.64 17.29 -1.13
CA ASN A 223 -29.70 16.39 -0.68
C ASN A 223 -30.69 17.04 0.31
N LYS A 224 -30.54 18.35 0.57
CA LYS A 224 -31.53 19.21 1.23
C LYS A 224 -32.28 20.00 0.16
#